data_AF-A0A453K1Z7-F1
#
_entry.id   AF-A0A453K1Z7-F1
#
_cell.length_a   1.000
_cell.length_b   1.000
_cell.length_c   1.000
_cell.angle_alpha   90.00
_cell.angle_beta   90.00
_cell.angle_gamma   90.00
#
_symmetry.space_group_name_H-M   'P 1'
#
loop_
_entity.id
_entity.type
_entity.pdbx_description
1 polymer ?
#
loop_
_entity_poly.entity_id
_entity_poly.type
_entity_poly.pdbx_seq_one_letter_code
_entity_poly.pdbx_strand_id
1 'polypeptide(L)'
;MVSCHRTHLFDVVNQYRAIFNNDKSGSEENSDGGLLFSWAMHQVSNHLTTLQVMLPNITEGGSLSNMLENCMYCAMGLGLVGLDFRCLLPPIFENAVLNLFSKNMSTAVENFQVVLDSHRWVPMPSIGFVTNGAVDDTSDDVTPPSVLMEHPPLAVFVNGVSAAMNELKPCAPLSLKHVLAQEVVKGLQAVSDSLVRYNAMRMLRGNESSLFLSLCQAFIEVAYPYCAACFGRCYPNGGALITECPSLLDAVSQLPIRSGSGISGTDRKPSGDIERRQSGGI
;
A
#
# COMPACT_ATOMS: atom_id res chain seq x y z
N MET A 1 1.64 -29.00 -5.86
CA MET A 1 0.95 -29.42 -4.62
C MET A 1 -0.56 -29.54 -4.82
N VAL A 2 -1.28 -28.46 -5.17
CA VAL A 2 -2.74 -28.46 -5.39
C VAL A 2 -3.19 -29.46 -6.47
N SER A 3 -2.51 -29.50 -7.63
CA SER A 3 -2.82 -30.45 -8.70
C SER A 3 -2.61 -31.92 -8.29
N CYS A 4 -1.54 -32.22 -7.54
CA CYS A 4 -1.26 -33.57 -7.03
C CYS A 4 -2.31 -34.03 -6.02
N HIS A 5 -2.79 -33.11 -5.16
CA HIS A 5 -3.86 -33.37 -4.20
C HIS A 5 -5.18 -33.71 -4.93
N ARG A 6 -5.54 -32.94 -5.95
CA ARG A 6 -6.72 -33.18 -6.79
C ARG A 6 -6.69 -34.58 -7.42
N THR A 7 -5.58 -34.93 -8.09
CA THR A 7 -5.44 -36.22 -8.78
C THR A 7 -5.52 -37.39 -7.81
N HIS A 8 -4.76 -37.36 -6.70
CA HIS A 8 -4.81 -38.43 -5.71
C HIS A 8 -6.20 -38.60 -5.08
N LEU A 9 -6.88 -37.50 -4.75
CA LEU A 9 -8.19 -37.59 -4.12
C LEU A 9 -9.23 -38.14 -5.10
N PHE A 10 -9.15 -37.74 -6.37
CA PHE A 10 -10.01 -38.28 -7.43
C PHE A 10 -9.75 -39.78 -7.67
N ASP A 11 -8.48 -40.21 -7.70
CA ASP A 11 -8.11 -41.61 -7.90
C ASP A 11 -8.59 -42.49 -6.75
N VAL A 12 -8.39 -42.07 -5.50
CA VAL A 12 -8.86 -42.82 -4.32
C VAL A 12 -10.37 -42.95 -4.30
N VAL A 13 -11.11 -41.87 -4.62
CA VAL A 13 -12.58 -41.90 -4.69
C VAL A 13 -13.05 -42.86 -5.80
N ASN A 14 -12.42 -42.82 -6.97
CA ASN A 14 -12.78 -43.72 -8.07
C ASN A 14 -12.44 -45.18 -7.77
N GLN A 15 -11.27 -45.45 -7.18
CA GLN A 15 -10.87 -46.80 -6.75
C GLN A 15 -11.83 -47.34 -5.70
N TYR A 16 -12.17 -46.55 -4.69
CA TYR A 16 -13.12 -46.95 -3.65
C TYR A 16 -14.50 -47.28 -4.26
N ARG A 17 -15.00 -46.42 -5.17
CA ARG A 17 -16.26 -46.70 -5.90
C ARG A 17 -16.16 -47.97 -6.75
N ALA A 18 -15.04 -48.25 -7.40
CA ALA A 18 -14.88 -49.45 -8.22
C ALA A 18 -14.86 -50.74 -7.37
N ILE A 19 -14.25 -50.70 -6.17
CA ILE A 19 -14.11 -51.87 -5.30
C ILE A 19 -15.38 -52.13 -4.49
N PHE A 20 -15.99 -51.09 -3.91
CA PHE A 20 -17.04 -51.25 -2.90
C PHE A 20 -18.46 -50.95 -3.39
N ASN A 21 -18.64 -50.32 -4.56
CA ASN A 21 -19.98 -49.94 -5.04
C ASN A 21 -20.66 -51.01 -5.93
N ASN A 22 -19.99 -52.15 -6.18
CA ASN A 22 -20.52 -53.23 -7.03
C ASN A 22 -21.32 -54.29 -6.24
N ASP A 23 -21.28 -54.27 -4.90
CA ASP A 23 -21.99 -55.21 -4.01
C ASP A 23 -23.40 -54.72 -3.64
N LYS A 24 -24.20 -54.29 -4.63
CA LYS A 24 -25.63 -54.01 -4.45
C LYS A 24 -26.50 -55.27 -4.48
N SER A 25 -25.98 -56.41 -4.06
CA SER A 25 -26.77 -57.63 -3.83
C SER A 25 -27.06 -57.79 -2.34
N GLY A 26 -28.10 -57.09 -1.88
CA GLY A 26 -28.89 -57.50 -0.72
C GLY A 26 -28.34 -57.17 0.67
N SER A 27 -28.52 -55.94 1.13
CA SER A 27 -28.97 -55.61 2.50
C SER A 27 -28.98 -54.09 2.68
N GLU A 28 -30.08 -53.56 3.22
CA GLU A 28 -30.42 -52.12 3.28
C GLU A 28 -29.69 -51.33 4.39
N GLU A 29 -28.44 -51.62 4.72
CA GLU A 29 -27.68 -50.89 5.74
C GLU A 29 -26.30 -50.42 5.21
N ASN A 30 -26.28 -49.71 4.08
CA ASN A 30 -25.05 -49.15 3.52
C ASN A 30 -24.57 -47.91 4.28
N SER A 31 -23.98 -48.11 5.47
CA SER A 31 -23.28 -47.08 6.26
C SER A 31 -21.89 -46.70 5.71
N ASP A 32 -21.40 -47.37 4.67
CA ASP A 32 -19.99 -47.27 4.24
C ASP A 32 -19.68 -46.02 3.38
N GLY A 33 -20.69 -45.46 2.69
CA GLY A 33 -20.55 -44.18 2.01
C GLY A 33 -20.13 -43.01 2.93
N GLY A 34 -20.43 -43.13 4.22
CA GLY A 34 -20.00 -42.20 5.25
C GLY A 34 -18.50 -42.23 5.52
N LEU A 35 -17.82 -43.38 5.39
CA LEU A 35 -16.38 -43.50 5.66
C LEU A 35 -15.56 -42.80 4.57
N LEU A 36 -15.88 -43.05 3.29
CA LEU A 36 -15.24 -42.35 2.17
C LEU A 36 -15.48 -40.84 2.27
N PHE A 37 -16.72 -40.43 2.54
CA PHE A 37 -17.06 -39.02 2.68
C PHE A 37 -16.32 -38.37 3.86
N SER A 38 -16.27 -39.04 5.01
CA SER A 38 -15.53 -38.57 6.20
C SER A 38 -14.03 -38.44 5.93
N TRP A 39 -13.42 -39.44 5.28
CA TRP A 39 -12.01 -39.38 4.88
C TRP A 39 -11.76 -38.23 3.91
N ALA A 40 -12.60 -38.06 2.89
CA ALA A 40 -12.41 -37.03 1.89
C ALA A 40 -12.62 -35.62 2.45
N MET A 41 -13.59 -35.44 3.35
CA MET A 41 -13.77 -34.20 4.12
C MET A 41 -12.56 -33.89 5.00
N HIS A 42 -11.95 -34.91 5.64
CA HIS A 42 -10.71 -34.72 6.39
C HIS A 42 -9.55 -34.25 5.51
N GLN A 43 -9.43 -34.78 4.29
CA GLN A 43 -8.40 -34.34 3.34
C GLN A 43 -8.60 -32.89 2.87
N VAL A 44 -9.85 -32.50 2.58
CA VAL A 44 -10.18 -31.10 2.27
C VAL A 44 -9.83 -30.19 3.45
N SER A 45 -10.17 -30.60 4.68
CA SER A 45 -9.83 -29.83 5.88
C SER A 45 -8.32 -29.67 6.03
N ASN A 46 -7.53 -30.73 5.87
CA ASN A 46 -6.07 -30.65 5.94
C ASN A 46 -5.49 -29.73 4.85
N HIS A 47 -6.07 -29.76 3.65
CA HIS A 47 -5.67 -28.87 2.56
C HIS A 47 -5.93 -27.40 2.91
N LEU A 48 -7.11 -27.07 3.42
CA LEU A 48 -7.47 -25.71 3.84
C LEU A 48 -6.57 -25.21 4.99
N THR A 49 -6.29 -26.04 5.99
CA THR A 49 -5.36 -25.72 7.08
C THR A 49 -3.96 -25.45 6.54
N THR A 50 -3.50 -26.25 5.58
CA THR A 50 -2.18 -26.04 4.94
C THR A 50 -2.15 -24.70 4.20
N LEU A 51 -3.21 -24.37 3.45
CA LEU A 51 -3.32 -23.07 2.78
C LEU A 51 -3.28 -21.91 3.80
N GLN A 52 -4.01 -22.00 4.90
CA GLN A 52 -4.01 -20.98 5.95
C GLN A 52 -2.61 -20.73 6.54
N VAL A 53 -1.80 -21.78 6.72
CA VAL A 53 -0.44 -21.66 7.25
C VAL A 53 0.55 -21.16 6.20
N MET A 54 0.38 -21.56 4.94
CA MET A 54 1.38 -21.28 3.90
C MET A 54 1.16 -19.95 3.19
N LEU A 55 -0.09 -19.51 2.95
CA LEU A 55 -0.39 -18.29 2.20
C LEU A 55 0.24 -17.02 2.79
N PRO A 56 0.36 -16.82 4.11
CA PRO A 56 1.02 -15.64 4.68
C PRO A 56 2.50 -15.48 4.29
N ASN A 57 3.15 -16.55 3.82
CA ASN A 57 4.55 -16.50 3.37
C ASN A 57 4.71 -16.00 1.92
N ILE A 58 3.61 -15.87 1.18
CA ILE A 58 3.64 -15.39 -0.20
C ILE A 58 3.69 -13.86 -0.18
N THR A 59 4.71 -13.29 -0.83
CA THR A 59 4.96 -11.85 -0.88
C THR A 59 4.47 -11.18 -2.15
N GLU A 60 3.94 -11.95 -3.10
CA GLU A 60 3.54 -11.48 -4.43
C GLU A 60 2.05 -11.74 -4.64
N GLY A 61 1.29 -10.70 -5.00
CA GLY A 61 -0.14 -10.84 -5.19
C GLY A 61 -0.51 -11.62 -6.46
N GLY A 62 0.31 -11.56 -7.51
CA GLY A 62 0.16 -12.43 -8.69
C GLY A 62 0.24 -13.91 -8.31
N SER A 63 1.16 -14.26 -7.41
CA SER A 63 1.29 -15.62 -6.87
C SER A 63 0.09 -16.04 -6.03
N LEU A 64 -0.49 -15.12 -5.22
CA LEU A 64 -1.75 -15.37 -4.50
C LEU A 64 -2.92 -15.62 -5.45
N SER A 65 -3.05 -14.81 -6.51
CA SER A 65 -4.12 -14.92 -7.51
C SER A 65 -4.05 -16.27 -8.24
N ASN A 66 -2.87 -16.64 -8.73
CA ASN A 66 -2.64 -17.94 -9.36
C ASN A 66 -2.92 -19.11 -8.39
N MET A 67 -2.55 -18.98 -7.10
CA MET A 67 -2.86 -20.01 -6.11
C MET A 67 -4.37 -20.15 -5.89
N LEU A 68 -5.11 -19.05 -5.85
CA LEU A 68 -6.57 -19.05 -5.75
C LEU A 68 -7.21 -19.74 -6.95
N GLU A 69 -6.79 -19.40 -8.18
CA GLU A 69 -7.26 -20.03 -9.41
C GLU A 69 -7.04 -21.55 -9.39
N ASN A 70 -5.84 -21.99 -9.00
CA ASN A 70 -5.52 -23.40 -8.86
C ASN A 70 -6.40 -24.10 -7.82
N CYS A 71 -6.65 -23.46 -6.67
CA CYS A 71 -7.54 -24.00 -5.63
C CYS A 71 -9.00 -24.06 -6.10
N MET A 72 -9.47 -23.04 -6.81
CA MET A 72 -10.81 -22.98 -7.40
C MET A 72 -11.00 -24.09 -8.45
N TYR A 73 -10.03 -24.28 -9.34
CA TYR A 73 -10.04 -25.36 -10.33
C TYR A 73 -10.02 -26.75 -9.67
N CYS A 74 -9.20 -26.91 -8.62
CA CYS A 74 -9.15 -28.13 -7.82
C CYS A 74 -10.52 -28.46 -7.20
N ALA A 75 -11.10 -27.51 -6.46
CA ALA A 75 -12.39 -27.66 -5.81
C ALA A 75 -13.53 -27.92 -6.80
N MET A 76 -13.53 -27.25 -7.96
CA MET A 76 -14.48 -27.52 -9.04
C MET A 76 -14.38 -28.96 -9.56
N GLY A 77 -13.16 -29.46 -9.78
CA GLY A 77 -12.94 -30.85 -10.19
C GLY A 77 -13.43 -31.86 -9.15
N LEU A 78 -13.29 -31.53 -7.87
CA LEU A 78 -13.80 -32.33 -6.75
C LEU A 78 -15.31 -32.20 -6.52
N GLY A 79 -15.96 -31.19 -7.12
CA GLY A 79 -17.42 -31.09 -7.16
C GLY A 79 -18.10 -32.30 -7.82
N LEU A 80 -17.45 -32.96 -8.79
CA LEU A 80 -17.96 -34.19 -9.43
C LEU A 80 -18.14 -35.36 -8.45
N VAL A 81 -17.43 -35.33 -7.33
CA VAL A 81 -17.52 -36.34 -6.27
C VAL A 81 -18.22 -35.81 -5.01
N GLY A 82 -18.81 -34.62 -5.08
CA GLY A 82 -19.57 -33.99 -3.99
C GLY A 82 -18.70 -33.24 -2.97
N LEU A 83 -17.47 -32.87 -3.32
CA LEU A 83 -16.48 -32.25 -2.42
C LEU A 83 -16.08 -30.85 -2.90
N ASP A 84 -17.04 -30.03 -3.27
CA ASP A 84 -16.80 -28.65 -3.67
C ASP A 84 -16.59 -27.75 -2.43
N PHE A 85 -15.37 -27.27 -2.23
CA PHE A 85 -14.99 -26.39 -1.12
C PHE A 85 -14.72 -24.95 -1.55
N ARG A 86 -15.11 -24.53 -2.76
CA ARG A 86 -14.84 -23.15 -3.25
C ARG A 86 -15.35 -22.07 -2.30
N CYS A 87 -16.47 -22.30 -1.64
CA CYS A 87 -17.05 -21.37 -0.66
C CYS A 87 -16.18 -21.17 0.60
N LEU A 88 -15.23 -22.06 0.87
CA LEU A 88 -14.34 -21.99 2.03
C LEU A 88 -13.03 -21.25 1.73
N LEU A 89 -12.72 -21.00 0.45
CA LEU A 89 -11.48 -20.35 0.02
C LEU A 89 -11.45 -18.83 0.26
N PRO A 90 -12.52 -18.04 0.00
CA PRO A 90 -12.49 -16.59 0.14
C PRO A 90 -11.93 -16.08 1.48
N PRO A 91 -12.41 -16.51 2.67
CA PRO A 91 -11.90 -15.96 3.93
C PRO A 91 -10.42 -16.25 4.18
N ILE A 92 -9.92 -17.36 3.64
CA ILE A 92 -8.50 -17.76 3.76
C ILE A 92 -7.62 -16.84 2.92
N PHE A 93 -8.01 -16.57 1.68
CA PHE A 93 -7.27 -15.72 0.76
C PHE A 93 -7.42 -14.22 1.08
N GLU A 94 -8.60 -13.78 1.52
CA GLU A 94 -8.83 -12.41 1.99
C GLU A 94 -7.87 -12.05 3.12
N ASN A 95 -7.70 -12.93 4.11
CA ASN A 95 -6.76 -12.70 5.20
C ASN A 95 -5.31 -12.61 4.69
N ALA A 96 -4.92 -13.44 3.72
CA ALA A 96 -3.58 -13.39 3.13
C ALA A 96 -3.35 -12.07 2.36
N VAL A 97 -4.33 -11.63 1.57
CA VAL A 97 -4.28 -10.37 0.81
C VAL A 97 -4.18 -9.17 1.76
N LEU A 98 -4.98 -9.16 2.83
CA LEU A 98 -4.93 -8.10 3.84
C LEU A 98 -3.55 -8.01 4.49
N ASN A 99 -2.98 -9.15 4.91
CA ASN A 99 -1.66 -9.21 5.51
C ASN A 99 -0.56 -8.74 4.55
N LEU A 100 -0.62 -9.15 3.27
CA LEU A 100 0.30 -8.71 2.23
C LEU A 100 0.26 -7.19 2.08
N PHE A 101 -0.93 -6.62 1.93
CA PHE A 101 -1.10 -5.19 1.72
C PHE A 101 -0.67 -4.37 2.94
N SER A 102 -1.10 -4.77 4.14
CA SER A 102 -0.75 -4.09 5.40
C SER A 102 0.76 -4.12 5.65
N LYS A 103 1.44 -5.23 5.35
CA LYS A 103 2.90 -5.35 5.43
C LYS A 103 3.59 -4.41 4.45
N ASN A 104 3.19 -4.41 3.19
CA ASN A 104 3.76 -3.52 2.17
C ASN A 104 3.56 -2.04 2.51
N MET A 105 2.38 -1.68 3.03
CA MET A 105 2.09 -0.33 3.47
C MET A 105 2.96 0.08 4.68
N SER A 106 3.13 -0.82 5.66
CA SER A 106 4.00 -0.58 6.81
C SER A 106 5.46 -0.37 6.38
N THR A 107 5.97 -1.20 5.47
CA THR A 107 7.32 -1.03 4.91
C THR A 107 7.47 0.30 4.15
N ALA A 108 6.45 0.75 3.42
CA ALA A 108 6.48 2.06 2.75
C ALA A 108 6.59 3.22 3.76
N VAL A 109 5.86 3.14 4.88
CA VAL A 109 5.93 4.13 5.97
C VAL A 109 7.28 4.09 6.70
N GLU A 110 7.81 2.91 6.99
CA GLU A 110 9.12 2.75 7.62
C GLU A 110 10.23 3.34 6.74
N ASN A 111 10.21 3.03 5.44
CA ASN A 111 11.16 3.59 4.48
C ASN A 111 11.06 5.13 4.41
N PHE A 112 9.84 5.68 4.45
CA PHE A 112 9.63 7.11 4.54
C PHE A 112 10.30 7.72 5.77
N GLN A 113 10.09 7.13 6.95
CA GLN A 113 10.66 7.62 8.21
C GLN A 113 12.19 7.60 8.19
N VAL A 114 12.79 6.49 7.74
CA VAL A 114 14.25 6.36 7.60
C VAL A 114 14.83 7.42 6.67
N VAL A 115 14.18 7.65 5.52
CA VAL A 115 14.63 8.67 4.56
C VAL A 115 14.42 10.08 5.10
N LEU A 116 13.31 10.35 5.80
CA LEU A 116 13.03 11.64 6.42
C LEU A 116 14.09 12.00 7.49
N ASP A 117 14.45 11.06 8.36
CA ASP A 117 15.42 11.28 9.43
C ASP A 117 16.83 11.53 8.91
N SER A 118 17.20 10.83 7.83
CA SER A 118 18.51 10.99 7.16
C SER A 118 18.54 12.14 6.14
N HIS A 119 17.41 12.77 5.83
CA HIS A 119 17.31 13.80 4.80
C HIS A 119 18.09 15.07 5.16
N ARG A 120 18.81 15.60 4.17
CA ARG A 120 19.53 16.88 4.27
C ARG A 120 18.77 17.95 3.48
N TRP A 121 18.33 19.00 4.18
CA TRP A 121 17.54 20.09 3.62
C TRP A 121 18.40 21.08 2.83
N VAL A 122 18.84 20.65 1.65
CA VAL A 122 19.64 21.46 0.72
C VAL A 122 18.82 21.66 -0.55
N PRO A 123 18.82 22.87 -1.15
CA PRO A 123 18.19 23.09 -2.44
C PRO A 123 18.78 22.12 -3.47
N MET A 124 17.92 21.31 -4.08
CA MET A 124 18.34 20.45 -5.18
C MET A 124 18.65 21.31 -6.41
N PRO A 125 19.68 20.94 -7.21
CA PRO A 125 19.88 21.59 -8.50
C PRO A 125 18.64 21.38 -9.36
N SER A 126 18.17 22.44 -10.01
CA SER A 126 17.04 22.36 -10.93
C SER A 126 17.33 21.36 -12.04
N ILE A 127 16.69 20.20 -11.99
CA ILE A 127 16.71 19.24 -13.07
C ILE A 127 15.73 19.78 -14.11
N GLY A 128 16.25 20.26 -15.24
CA GLY A 128 15.45 20.80 -16.34
C GLY A 128 14.61 19.72 -17.01
N PHE A 129 13.49 19.34 -16.40
CA PHE A 129 12.50 18.47 -17.02
C PHE A 129 11.33 19.32 -17.49
N VAL A 130 11.29 19.59 -18.79
CA VAL A 130 10.14 20.22 -19.45
C VAL A 130 8.99 19.21 -19.51
N THR A 131 7.94 19.42 -18.71
CA THR A 131 6.70 18.64 -18.80
C THR A 131 5.86 19.14 -19.98
N ASN A 132 6.17 18.67 -21.19
CA ASN A 132 5.23 18.71 -22.31
C ASN A 132 4.69 17.30 -22.53
N GLY A 133 3.59 16.98 -21.86
CA GLY A 133 2.85 15.75 -22.07
C GLY A 133 1.44 15.94 -21.55
N ALA A 134 0.47 16.05 -22.46
CA ALA A 134 -0.93 15.98 -22.12
C ALA A 134 -1.18 14.70 -21.31
N VAL A 135 -1.93 14.83 -20.22
CA VAL A 135 -2.43 13.70 -19.43
C VAL A 135 -3.35 12.90 -20.35
N ASP A 136 -2.85 11.76 -20.84
CA ASP A 136 -3.65 10.76 -21.52
C ASP A 136 -4.32 9.90 -20.45
N ASP A 137 -5.64 10.06 -20.26
CA ASP A 137 -6.44 9.36 -19.25
C ASP A 137 -6.55 7.83 -19.49
N THR A 138 -5.83 7.31 -20.49
CA THR A 138 -5.86 5.90 -20.90
C THR A 138 -4.62 5.08 -20.55
N SER A 139 -3.58 5.65 -19.92
CA SER A 139 -2.42 4.86 -19.46
C SER A 139 -2.62 4.27 -18.06
N ASP A 140 -2.59 2.94 -18.00
CA ASP A 140 -2.59 2.14 -16.76
C ASP A 140 -1.34 2.41 -15.89
N ASP A 141 -0.36 3.11 -16.44
CA ASP A 141 0.92 3.45 -15.83
C ASP A 141 0.84 4.86 -15.21
N VAL A 142 0.73 4.93 -13.87
CA VAL A 142 0.82 6.21 -13.15
C VAL A 142 2.27 6.44 -12.79
N THR A 143 3.00 7.10 -13.68
CA THR A 143 4.32 7.61 -13.34
C THR A 143 4.17 8.54 -12.12
N PRO A 144 4.95 8.35 -11.04
CA PRO A 144 4.88 9.25 -9.88
C PRO A 144 5.13 10.70 -10.35
N PRO A 145 4.34 11.69 -9.86
CA PRO A 145 4.46 13.07 -10.29
C PRO A 145 5.89 13.58 -10.17
N SER A 146 6.43 14.20 -11.21
CA SER A 146 7.81 14.70 -11.25
C SER A 146 8.12 15.68 -10.12
N VAL A 147 7.10 16.38 -9.61
CA VAL A 147 7.18 17.27 -8.44
C VAL A 147 7.69 16.54 -7.18
N LEU A 148 7.39 15.24 -7.03
CA LEU A 148 7.88 14.45 -5.90
C LEU A 148 9.39 14.16 -5.98
N MET A 149 10.03 14.32 -7.14
CA MET A 149 11.48 14.16 -7.24
C MET A 149 12.27 15.20 -6.43
N GLU A 150 11.68 16.38 -6.22
CA GLU A 150 12.24 17.42 -5.36
C GLU A 150 12.06 17.10 -3.86
N HIS A 151 11.33 16.02 -3.57
CA HIS A 151 10.89 15.59 -2.25
C HIS A 151 11.21 14.10 -1.99
N PRO A 152 12.50 13.72 -1.84
CA PRO A 152 12.90 12.32 -1.78
C PRO A 152 12.16 11.45 -0.74
N PRO A 153 11.88 11.92 0.49
CA PRO A 153 11.08 11.12 1.43
C PRO A 153 9.71 10.74 0.87
N LEU A 154 8.97 11.72 0.31
CA LEU A 154 7.64 11.47 -0.26
C LEU A 154 7.70 10.63 -1.53
N ALA A 155 8.72 10.80 -2.37
CA ALA A 155 8.89 9.94 -3.55
C ALA A 155 9.04 8.47 -3.17
N VAL A 156 9.85 8.17 -2.15
CA VAL A 156 10.03 6.79 -1.64
C VAL A 156 8.72 6.23 -1.10
N PHE A 157 7.98 7.02 -0.33
CA PHE A 157 6.66 6.62 0.18
C PHE A 157 5.69 6.30 -0.96
N VAL A 158 5.50 7.23 -1.90
CA VAL A 158 4.56 7.09 -3.01
C VAL A 158 4.91 5.91 -3.90
N ASN A 159 6.20 5.69 -4.17
CA ASN A 159 6.65 4.51 -4.91
C ASN A 159 6.33 3.21 -4.16
N GLY A 160 6.49 3.20 -2.84
CA GLY A 160 6.09 2.07 -2.00
C GLY A 160 4.59 1.80 -2.03
N VAL A 161 3.77 2.85 -1.98
CA VAL A 161 2.30 2.74 -2.14
C VAL A 161 1.94 2.18 -3.51
N SER A 162 2.53 2.71 -4.59
CA SER A 162 2.28 2.20 -5.94
C SER A 162 2.69 0.74 -6.10
N ALA A 163 3.84 0.34 -5.53
CA ALA A 163 4.24 -1.06 -5.50
C ALA A 163 3.23 -1.94 -4.74
N ALA A 164 2.76 -1.48 -3.57
CA ALA A 164 1.75 -2.20 -2.80
C ALA A 164 0.42 -2.35 -3.56
N MET A 165 0.00 -1.33 -4.30
CA MET A 165 -1.20 -1.36 -5.14
C MET A 165 -1.03 -2.30 -6.34
N ASN A 166 0.15 -2.33 -6.96
CA ASN A 166 0.46 -3.22 -8.06
C ASN A 166 0.40 -4.69 -7.62
N GLU A 167 0.88 -5.00 -6.42
CA GLU A 167 0.73 -6.33 -5.83
C GLU A 167 -0.73 -6.64 -5.48
N LEU A 168 -1.51 -5.66 -5.05
CA LEU A 168 -2.92 -5.87 -4.70
C LEU A 168 -3.82 -6.10 -5.93
N LYS A 169 -3.59 -5.40 -7.04
CA LYS A 169 -4.43 -5.43 -8.26
C LYS A 169 -4.80 -6.85 -8.75
N PRO A 170 -3.87 -7.82 -8.89
CA PRO A 170 -4.20 -9.17 -9.36
C PRO A 170 -5.04 -9.99 -8.37
N CYS A 171 -5.10 -9.61 -7.09
CA CYS A 171 -5.74 -10.37 -6.03
C CYS A 171 -6.66 -9.52 -5.14
N ALA A 172 -7.31 -8.50 -5.69
CA ALA A 172 -8.13 -7.53 -4.95
C ALA A 172 -9.59 -8.00 -4.71
N PRO A 173 -9.94 -8.55 -3.52
CA PRO A 173 -11.31 -8.97 -3.25
C PRO A 173 -12.20 -7.75 -2.93
N LEU A 174 -13.38 -7.70 -3.56
CA LEU A 174 -14.36 -6.61 -3.38
C LEU A 174 -14.82 -6.45 -1.92
N SER A 175 -14.90 -7.56 -1.18
CA SER A 175 -15.26 -7.61 0.25
C SER A 175 -14.31 -6.81 1.14
N LEU A 176 -13.02 -6.70 0.77
CA LEU A 176 -12.01 -5.99 1.56
C LEU A 176 -11.88 -4.50 1.21
N LYS A 177 -12.64 -3.99 0.24
CA LYS A 177 -12.55 -2.60 -0.22
C LYS A 177 -12.46 -1.59 0.93
N HIS A 178 -13.37 -1.67 1.91
CA HIS A 178 -13.37 -0.72 3.03
C HIS A 178 -12.21 -0.93 4.00
N VAL A 179 -11.82 -2.18 4.26
CA VAL A 179 -10.73 -2.51 5.18
C VAL A 179 -9.39 -2.06 4.60
N LEU A 180 -9.15 -2.30 3.30
CA LEU A 180 -7.94 -1.87 2.63
C LEU A 180 -7.85 -0.35 2.48
N ALA A 181 -8.99 0.34 2.28
CA ALA A 181 -9.04 1.79 2.31
C ALA A 181 -8.57 2.33 3.67
N GLN A 182 -9.01 1.70 4.78
CA GLN A 182 -8.55 2.06 6.12
C GLN A 182 -7.05 1.84 6.31
N GLU A 183 -6.45 0.79 5.73
CA GLU A 183 -5.00 0.57 5.78
C GLU A 183 -4.23 1.69 5.05
N VAL A 184 -4.74 2.17 3.91
CA VAL A 184 -4.16 3.34 3.22
C VAL A 184 -4.25 4.60 4.09
N VAL A 185 -5.42 4.86 4.69
CA VAL A 185 -5.63 6.00 5.59
C VAL A 185 -4.68 5.93 6.79
N LYS A 186 -4.53 4.76 7.42
CA LYS A 186 -3.58 4.56 8.53
C LYS A 186 -2.14 4.86 8.11
N GLY A 187 -1.72 4.40 6.93
CA GLY A 187 -0.37 4.68 6.43
C GLY A 187 -0.14 6.17 6.15
N LEU A 188 -1.12 6.85 5.53
CA LEU A 188 -1.08 8.30 5.34
C LEU A 188 -1.05 9.06 6.68
N GLN A 189 -1.80 8.59 7.67
CA GLN A 189 -1.83 9.18 9.01
C GLN A 189 -0.47 9.03 9.69
N ALA A 190 0.15 7.86 9.58
CA ALA A 190 1.49 7.64 10.13
C ALA A 190 2.55 8.56 9.50
N VAL A 191 2.44 8.84 8.19
CA VAL A 191 3.29 9.84 7.50
C VAL A 191 3.02 11.25 8.05
N SER A 192 1.75 11.65 8.16
CA SER A 192 1.33 12.93 8.75
C SER A 192 1.89 13.13 10.17
N ASP A 193 1.71 12.13 11.04
CA ASP A 193 2.23 12.13 12.41
C ASP A 193 3.76 12.21 12.44
N SER A 194 4.43 11.55 11.48
CA SER A 194 5.89 11.57 11.38
C SER A 194 6.41 12.95 10.97
N LEU A 195 5.74 13.65 10.05
CA LEU A 195 6.06 15.03 9.68
C LEU A 195 5.87 15.99 10.87
N VAL A 196 4.74 15.89 11.59
CA VAL A 196 4.46 16.71 12.77
C VAL A 196 5.52 16.46 13.85
N ARG A 197 5.83 15.19 14.12
CA ARG A 197 6.87 14.80 15.10
C ARG A 197 8.25 15.33 14.69
N TYR A 198 8.59 15.23 13.41
CA TYR A 198 9.85 15.73 12.88
C TYR A 198 10.00 17.24 13.09
N ASN A 199 8.94 18.02 12.82
CA ASN A 199 8.93 19.47 13.08
C ASN A 199 9.05 19.81 14.57
N ALA A 200 8.44 19.01 15.46
CA ALA A 200 8.53 19.23 16.90
C ALA A 200 9.93 18.94 17.47
N MET A 201 10.63 17.94 16.91
CA MET A 201 11.93 17.50 17.42
C MET A 201 13.13 18.24 16.83
N ARG A 202 13.06 18.71 15.58
CA ARG A 202 14.20 19.35 14.91
C ARG A 202 14.05 20.86 14.83
N MET A 203 15.10 21.58 15.23
CA MET A 203 15.23 23.02 14.97
C MET A 203 15.68 23.26 13.52
N LEU A 204 14.73 23.39 12.60
CA LEU A 204 14.98 23.80 11.22
C LEU A 204 15.26 25.30 11.15
N ARG A 205 16.31 25.73 10.45
CA ARG A 205 16.68 27.15 10.33
C ARG A 205 16.46 27.68 8.91
N GLY A 206 15.78 28.83 8.79
CA GLY A 206 15.66 29.61 7.55
C GLY A 206 15.22 28.77 6.35
N ASN A 207 16.11 28.58 5.38
CA ASN A 207 15.85 27.85 4.13
C ASN A 207 15.41 26.39 4.37
N GLU A 208 15.93 25.72 5.42
CA GLU A 208 15.54 24.34 5.73
C GLU A 208 14.06 24.24 6.11
N SER A 209 13.55 25.25 6.84
CA SER A 209 12.13 25.32 7.19
C SER A 209 11.26 25.52 5.96
N SER A 210 11.69 26.34 5.00
CA SER A 210 10.94 26.53 3.74
C SER A 210 10.88 25.25 2.89
N LEU A 211 11.98 24.48 2.82
CA LEU A 211 12.01 23.21 2.10
C LEU A 211 11.15 22.14 2.78
N PHE A 212 11.16 22.10 4.12
CA PHE A 212 10.28 21.21 4.90
C PHE A 212 8.80 21.57 4.75
N LEU A 213 8.45 22.85 4.73
CA LEU A 213 7.08 23.29 4.48
C LEU A 213 6.63 22.96 3.06
N SER A 214 7.52 23.11 2.07
CA SER A 214 7.27 22.67 0.70
C SER A 214 6.99 21.15 0.65
N LEU A 215 7.76 20.33 1.38
CA LEU A 215 7.49 18.90 1.54
C LEU A 215 6.08 18.65 2.11
N CYS A 216 5.71 19.37 3.18
CA CYS A 216 4.39 19.23 3.81
C CYS A 216 3.25 19.62 2.85
N GLN A 217 3.45 20.66 2.04
CA GLN A 217 2.50 21.07 1.01
C GLN A 217 2.39 20.02 -0.09
N ALA A 218 3.51 19.49 -0.59
CA ALA A 218 3.53 18.42 -1.58
C ALA A 218 2.86 17.13 -1.05
N PHE A 219 2.94 16.84 0.25
CA PHE A 219 2.20 15.75 0.87
C PHE A 219 0.68 15.95 0.74
N ILE A 220 0.19 17.14 1.07
CA ILE A 220 -1.25 17.49 1.04
C ILE A 220 -1.77 17.55 -0.40
N GLU A 221 -1.07 18.25 -1.29
CA GLU A 221 -1.55 18.59 -2.63
C GLU A 221 -1.27 17.51 -3.67
N VAL A 222 -0.25 16.67 -3.46
CA VAL A 222 0.20 15.70 -4.47
C VAL A 222 0.14 14.27 -3.93
N ALA A 223 0.86 13.95 -2.86
CA ALA A 223 1.00 12.57 -2.40
C ALA A 223 -0.33 11.97 -1.90
N TYR A 224 -1.10 12.73 -1.12
CA TYR A 224 -2.40 12.30 -0.60
C TYR A 224 -3.43 12.02 -1.71
N PRO A 225 -3.74 12.95 -2.64
CA PRO A 225 -4.68 12.69 -3.71
C PRO A 225 -4.18 11.61 -4.68
N TYR A 226 -2.85 11.51 -4.88
CA TYR A 226 -2.27 10.42 -5.67
C TYR A 226 -2.56 9.05 -5.04
N CYS A 227 -2.34 8.88 -3.73
CA CYS A 227 -2.63 7.62 -3.04
C CYS A 227 -4.12 7.25 -3.13
N ALA A 228 -5.01 8.24 -3.01
CA ALA A 228 -6.44 8.05 -3.18
C ALA A 228 -6.81 7.64 -4.61
N ALA A 229 -6.20 8.26 -5.63
CA ALA A 229 -6.40 7.92 -7.03
C ALA A 229 -5.91 6.50 -7.34
N CYS A 230 -4.72 6.11 -6.86
CA CYS A 230 -4.18 4.75 -7.03
C CYS A 230 -5.11 3.69 -6.43
N PHE A 231 -5.65 3.95 -5.23
CA PHE A 231 -6.63 3.06 -4.63
C PHE A 231 -7.95 3.03 -5.42
N GLY A 232 -8.40 4.17 -5.95
CA GLY A 232 -9.57 4.28 -6.82
C GLY A 232 -9.45 3.49 -8.14
N ARG A 233 -8.23 3.24 -8.63
CA ARG A 233 -7.98 2.36 -9.78
C ARG A 233 -8.10 0.87 -9.43
N CYS A 234 -7.73 0.49 -8.21
CA CYS A 234 -7.92 -0.89 -7.72
C CYS A 234 -9.39 -1.18 -7.38
N TYR A 235 -10.10 -0.19 -6.83
CA TYR A 235 -11.49 -0.30 -6.46
C TYR A 235 -12.30 0.89 -7.01
N PRO A 236 -13.32 0.65 -7.86
CA PRO A 236 -14.22 1.70 -8.32
C PRO A 236 -14.82 2.46 -7.13
N ASN A 237 -14.77 3.80 -7.18
CA ASN A 237 -15.18 4.69 -6.08
C ASN A 237 -14.43 4.44 -4.75
N GLY A 238 -13.26 3.82 -4.79
CA GLY A 238 -12.41 3.60 -3.61
C GLY A 238 -11.74 4.88 -3.12
N GLY A 239 -11.33 5.76 -4.04
CA GLY A 239 -10.65 7.01 -3.70
C GLY A 239 -11.48 7.93 -2.79
N ALA A 240 -12.80 7.94 -2.96
CA ALA A 240 -13.74 8.70 -2.13
C ALA A 240 -13.61 8.34 -0.63
N LEU A 241 -13.45 7.04 -0.33
CA LEU A 241 -13.31 6.54 1.04
C LEU A 241 -12.04 7.07 1.74
N ILE A 242 -11.02 7.43 0.97
CA ILE A 242 -9.78 8.01 1.50
C ILE A 242 -9.95 9.51 1.65
N THR A 243 -10.44 10.20 0.62
CA THR A 243 -10.60 11.68 0.61
C THR A 243 -11.63 12.20 1.60
N GLU A 244 -12.58 11.38 2.02
CA GLU A 244 -13.58 11.73 3.05
C GLU A 244 -12.99 11.83 4.47
N CYS A 245 -11.69 11.56 4.66
CA CYS A 245 -10.97 11.73 5.94
C CYS A 245 -10.03 12.97 5.94
N PRO A 246 -10.51 14.22 5.78
CA PRO A 246 -9.66 15.41 5.67
C PRO A 246 -8.98 15.80 7.00
N SER A 247 -9.52 15.37 8.15
CA SER A 247 -8.96 15.68 9.48
C SER A 247 -7.52 15.20 9.68
N LEU A 248 -7.05 14.26 8.83
CA LEU A 248 -5.68 13.76 8.81
C LEU A 248 -4.68 14.83 8.34
N LEU A 249 -5.12 15.74 7.47
CA LEU A 249 -4.30 16.79 6.88
C LEU A 249 -4.26 18.04 7.76
N ASP A 250 -5.25 18.23 8.65
CA ASP A 250 -5.35 19.39 9.53
C ASP A 250 -4.07 19.60 10.36
N ALA A 251 -3.53 18.52 10.94
CA ALA A 251 -2.33 18.59 11.79
C ALA A 251 -1.08 19.08 11.03
N VAL A 252 -0.92 18.66 9.76
CA VAL A 252 0.21 19.09 8.90
C VAL A 252 -0.04 20.48 8.35
N SER A 253 -1.28 20.82 7.99
CA SER A 253 -1.65 22.14 7.47
C SER A 253 -1.46 23.27 8.50
N GLN A 254 -1.59 22.97 9.79
CA GLN A 254 -1.39 23.93 10.88
C GLN A 254 0.06 24.06 11.35
N LEU A 255 1.03 23.39 10.71
CA LEU A 255 2.44 23.53 11.07
C LEU A 255 2.87 24.99 10.86
N PRO A 256 3.35 25.67 11.91
CA PRO A 256 3.64 27.09 11.82
C PRO A 256 4.78 27.33 10.86
N ILE A 257 4.53 28.18 9.86
CA ILE A 257 5.59 28.87 9.14
C ILE A 257 6.30 29.74 10.17
N ARG A 258 7.35 29.23 10.81
CA ARG A 258 8.24 30.06 11.64
C ARG A 258 9.05 30.93 10.69
N SER A 259 8.40 31.91 10.08
CA SER A 259 9.08 33.05 9.48
C SER A 259 9.98 33.63 10.56
N GLY A 260 11.29 33.56 10.35
CA GLY A 260 12.25 34.23 11.21
C GLY A 260 11.86 35.70 11.29
N SER A 261 11.28 36.12 12.41
CA SER A 261 10.97 37.51 12.67
C SER A 261 12.26 38.32 12.56
N GLY A 262 12.24 39.30 11.66
CA GLY A 262 13.41 40.01 11.18
C GLY A 262 14.24 40.69 12.25
N ILE A 263 15.56 40.64 12.06
CA ILE A 263 16.46 41.68 12.54
C ILE A 263 16.48 42.75 11.43
N SER A 264 15.47 43.62 11.40
CA SER A 264 15.58 44.91 10.70
C SER A 264 16.08 45.94 11.70
N GLY A 265 17.38 45.88 11.99
CA GLY A 265 18.12 46.95 12.65
C GLY A 265 18.99 47.66 11.62
N THR A 266 18.36 48.37 10.68
CA THR A 266 19.09 49.28 9.78
C THR A 266 19.46 50.54 10.55
N ASP A 267 20.61 50.53 11.22
CA ASP A 267 21.29 51.77 11.61
C ASP A 267 21.82 52.44 10.35
N ARG A 268 21.01 53.34 9.77
CA ARG A 268 21.49 54.34 8.81
C ARG A 268 22.31 55.37 9.57
N LYS A 269 23.63 55.24 9.50
CA LYS A 269 24.59 56.30 9.85
C LYS A 269 24.50 57.38 8.76
N PRO A 270 24.19 58.65 9.07
CA PRO A 270 24.24 59.71 8.08
C PRO A 270 25.71 60.10 7.80
N SER A 271 26.07 60.11 6.52
CA SER A 271 27.33 60.63 5.98
C SER A 271 27.51 62.09 6.38
N GLY A 272 28.64 62.40 7.03
CA GLY A 272 29.09 63.77 7.26
C GLY A 272 29.69 64.33 5.98
N ASP A 273 29.04 65.36 5.43
CA ASP A 273 29.56 66.15 4.32
C ASP A 273 30.72 67.06 4.76
N ILE A 274 31.65 67.18 3.83
CA ILE A 274 32.94 67.87 3.91
C ILE A 274 32.71 69.39 3.75
N GLU A 275 32.88 70.16 4.82
CA GLU A 275 33.03 71.62 4.72
C GLU A 275 34.50 72.00 4.49
N ARG A 276 34.75 72.54 3.29
CA ARG A 276 35.94 73.31 2.94
C ARG A 276 36.13 74.48 3.90
N ARG A 277 37.32 74.59 4.52
CA ARG A 277 37.85 75.89 4.95
C ARG A 277 39.13 76.21 4.20
N GLN A 278 39.05 77.30 3.45
CA GLN A 278 40.17 78.10 2.94
C GLN A 278 40.85 78.88 4.08
N SER A 279 42.03 79.43 3.75
CA SER A 279 42.91 80.34 4.50
C SER A 279 43.98 79.60 5.31
N GLY A 280 45.29 79.68 5.05
CA GLY A 280 46.09 80.72 4.40
C GLY A 280 46.75 81.59 5.48
N GLY A 281 48.08 81.54 5.61
CA GLY A 281 48.84 82.54 6.35
C GLY A 281 50.09 82.05 7.10
N ILE A 282 51.25 82.30 6.47
CA ILE A 282 52.62 82.55 6.99
C ILE A 282 53.33 81.37 7.66
#